data_AF-A0A3S9Q5Q9-F1
#
_entry.id   AF-A0A3S9Q5Q9-F1
#
_cell.length_a   1.000
_cell.length_b   1.000
_cell.length_c   1.000
_cell.angle_alpha   90.00
_cell.angle_beta   90.00
_cell.angle_gamma   90.00
#
_symmetry.space_group_name_H-M   'P 1'
#
loop_
_entity.id
_entity.type
_entity.pdbx_description
1 polymer ?
#
loop_
_entity_poly.entity_id
_entity_poly.type
_entity_poly.pdbx_seq_one_letter_code
_entity_poly.pdbx_strand_id
1 'polypeptide(L)'
;MWGLYWRYLLSISLSLVFVAFLSEQLNLLSLVNDSGLLPTTFWSIIAVLYISISLLQTKGLPYVFLGNRLHLANRAWYLFSFLTISFFLALAIFGYVVNQITNKEVWAFYKLFGQPLCLIFIPLFSAWFVTRRVKI
;
A
#
# COMPACT_ATOMS: atom_id res chain seq x y z
N MET A 1 12.57 -11.05 9.05
CA MET A 1 12.45 -9.68 8.52
C MET A 1 12.42 -9.67 6.98
N TRP A 2 13.51 -10.05 6.31
CA TRP A 2 13.61 -10.03 4.83
C TRP A 2 12.48 -10.79 4.11
N GLY A 3 12.08 -11.96 4.61
CA GLY A 3 11.00 -12.72 3.99
C GLY A 3 9.61 -12.04 4.05
N LEU A 4 9.34 -11.23 5.08
CA LEU A 4 8.12 -10.41 5.16
C LEU A 4 8.20 -9.22 4.19
N TYR A 5 9.36 -8.56 4.15
CA TYR A 5 9.61 -7.42 3.25
C TYR A 5 9.43 -7.80 1.78
N TRP A 6 10.01 -8.91 1.32
CA TRP A 6 9.89 -9.34 -0.08
C TRP A 6 8.46 -9.72 -0.46
N ARG A 7 7.72 -10.40 0.42
CA ARG A 7 6.31 -10.73 0.19
C ARG A 7 5.45 -9.49 0.12
N TYR A 8 5.77 -8.49 0.92
CA TYR A 8 5.11 -7.20 0.88
C TYR A 8 5.35 -6.50 -0.46
N LEU A 9 6.61 -6.36 -0.88
CA LEU A 9 6.93 -5.72 -2.15
C LEU A 9 6.23 -6.42 -3.31
N LEU A 10 6.23 -7.75 -3.31
CA LEU A 10 5.53 -8.55 -4.30
C LEU A 10 4.01 -8.26 -4.28
N SER A 11 3.42 -8.20 -3.09
CA SER A 11 1.99 -7.88 -2.92
C SER A 11 1.66 -6.48 -3.43
N ILE A 12 2.48 -5.47 -3.13
CA ILE A 12 2.33 -4.11 -3.64
C ILE A 12 2.45 -4.11 -5.16
N SER A 13 3.51 -4.68 -5.71
CA SER A 13 3.76 -4.65 -7.15
C SER A 13 2.62 -5.29 -7.93
N LEU A 14 2.10 -6.43 -7.48
CA LEU A 14 0.93 -7.06 -8.09
C LEU A 14 -0.33 -6.20 -7.93
N SER A 15 -0.53 -5.60 -6.77
CA SER A 15 -1.68 -4.70 -6.54
C SER A 15 -1.62 -3.46 -7.43
N LEU A 16 -0.44 -2.88 -7.63
CA LEU A 16 -0.21 -1.75 -8.53
C LEU A 16 -0.60 -2.11 -9.96
N VAL A 17 -0.08 -3.23 -10.47
CA VAL A 17 -0.38 -3.71 -11.84
C VAL A 17 -1.87 -4.01 -11.98
N PHE A 18 -2.46 -4.69 -10.99
CA PHE A 18 -3.86 -5.06 -11.02
C PHE A 18 -4.79 -3.84 -10.97
N VAL A 19 -4.52 -2.87 -10.10
CA VAL A 19 -5.32 -1.64 -10.00
C VAL A 19 -5.13 -0.76 -11.24
N ALA A 20 -3.92 -0.68 -11.82
CA ALA A 20 -3.69 0.00 -13.08
C ALA A 20 -4.53 -0.62 -14.21
N PHE A 21 -4.48 -1.95 -14.33
CA PHE A 21 -5.28 -2.69 -15.30
C PHE A 21 -6.79 -2.47 -15.11
N LEU A 22 -7.30 -2.61 -13.88
CA LEU A 22 -8.72 -2.37 -13.60
C LEU A 22 -9.13 -0.91 -13.86
N SER A 23 -8.26 0.05 -13.52
CA SER A 23 -8.54 1.47 -13.73
C SER A 23 -8.66 1.81 -15.21
N GLU A 24 -7.87 1.16 -16.06
CA GLU A 24 -7.97 1.29 -17.51
C GLU A 24 -9.22 0.61 -18.06
N GLN A 25 -9.49 -0.65 -17.68
CA GLN A 25 -10.63 -1.41 -18.22
C GLN A 25 -12.00 -0.89 -17.77
N LEU A 26 -12.11 -0.39 -16.54
CA LEU A 26 -13.35 0.12 -15.96
C LEU A 26 -13.43 1.66 -16.00
N ASN A 27 -12.40 2.31 -16.56
CA ASN A 27 -12.27 3.76 -16.64
C ASN A 27 -12.45 4.46 -15.27
N LEU A 28 -11.93 3.86 -14.19
CA LEU A 28 -12.18 4.32 -12.81
C LEU A 28 -11.63 5.73 -12.55
N LEU A 29 -10.53 6.07 -13.21
CA LEU A 29 -9.83 7.34 -13.01
C LEU A 29 -10.47 8.49 -13.77
N SER A 30 -11.25 8.24 -14.82
CA SER A 30 -11.95 9.32 -15.56
C SER A 30 -13.12 9.91 -14.77
N LEU A 31 -13.53 9.26 -13.69
CA LEU A 31 -14.56 9.77 -12.77
C LEU A 31 -14.05 10.95 -11.92
N VAL A 32 -12.73 11.21 -11.94
CA VAL A 32 -12.09 12.28 -11.18
C VAL A 32 -11.80 13.46 -12.12
N ASN A 33 -12.52 14.57 -11.91
CA ASN A 33 -12.37 15.77 -12.73
C ASN A 33 -11.05 16.51 -12.49
N ASP A 34 -10.46 16.37 -11.30
CA ASP A 34 -9.18 16.98 -10.96
C ASP A 34 -8.01 16.02 -11.22
N SER A 35 -7.27 16.28 -12.29
CA SER A 35 -6.05 15.52 -12.64
C SER A 35 -5.00 15.49 -11.51
N GLY A 36 -5.01 16.50 -10.62
CA GLY A 36 -4.16 16.56 -9.45
C GLY A 36 -4.49 15.50 -8.40
N LEU A 37 -5.74 15.05 -8.34
CA LEU A 37 -6.20 14.05 -7.37
C LEU A 37 -6.08 12.61 -7.86
N LEU A 38 -5.70 12.40 -9.13
CA LEU A 38 -5.54 11.05 -9.70
C LEU A 38 -4.64 10.13 -8.87
N PRO A 39 -3.45 10.54 -8.39
CA PRO A 39 -2.61 9.68 -7.57
C PRO A 39 -3.28 9.32 -6.23
N THR A 40 -3.97 10.28 -5.61
CA THR A 40 -4.72 10.06 -4.36
C THR A 40 -5.84 9.04 -4.54
N THR A 41 -6.60 9.16 -5.62
CA THR A 41 -7.66 8.20 -5.96
C THR A 41 -7.07 6.83 -6.23
N PHE A 42 -5.96 6.75 -6.95
CA PHE A 42 -5.25 5.49 -7.22
C PHE A 42 -4.82 4.78 -5.92
N TRP A 43 -4.22 5.51 -4.97
CA TRP A 43 -3.86 4.96 -3.66
C TRP A 43 -5.07 4.52 -2.85
N SER A 44 -6.17 5.27 -2.93
CA SER A 44 -7.45 4.90 -2.29
C SER A 44 -8.01 3.59 -2.84
N ILE A 45 -7.97 3.37 -4.15
CA ILE A 45 -8.42 2.12 -4.78
C ILE A 45 -7.59 0.95 -4.28
N ILE A 46 -6.26 1.11 -4.17
CA ILE A 46 -5.38 0.07 -3.60
C ILE A 46 -5.72 -0.20 -2.13
N ALA A 47 -5.98 0.84 -1.33
CA ALA A 47 -6.40 0.66 0.06
C ALA A 47 -7.70 -0.16 0.15
N VAL A 48 -8.69 0.15 -0.69
CA VAL A 48 -9.95 -0.61 -0.78
C VAL A 48 -9.70 -2.06 -1.20
N LEU A 49 -8.80 -2.30 -2.16
CA LEU A 49 -8.41 -3.66 -2.57
C LEU A 49 -7.84 -4.45 -1.37
N TYR A 50 -6.90 -3.87 -0.62
CA TYR A 50 -6.31 -4.52 0.56
C TYR A 50 -7.32 -4.76 1.68
N ILE A 51 -8.26 -3.83 1.89
CA ILE A 51 -9.36 -4.00 2.84
C ILE A 51 -10.23 -5.19 2.41
N SER A 52 -10.71 -5.21 1.17
CA SER A 52 -11.54 -6.29 0.62
C SER A 52 -10.85 -7.64 0.73
N ILE A 53 -9.56 -7.72 0.40
CA ILE A 53 -8.78 -8.96 0.53
C ILE A 53 -8.62 -9.34 2.00
N SER A 54 -8.43 -8.39 2.92
CA SER A 54 -8.31 -8.67 4.35
C SER A 54 -9.63 -9.17 4.97
N LEU A 55 -10.78 -8.81 4.39
CA LEU A 55 -12.08 -9.36 4.78
C LEU A 55 -12.24 -10.83 4.36
N LEU A 56 -11.72 -11.22 3.19
CA LEU A 56 -11.77 -12.61 2.71
C LEU A 56 -10.68 -13.49 3.33
N GLN A 57 -9.48 -12.93 3.48
CA GLN A 57 -8.33 -13.58 4.07
C GLN A 57 -7.81 -12.74 5.23
N THR A 58 -8.18 -13.15 6.44
CA THR A 58 -7.89 -12.47 7.69
C THR A 58 -6.39 -12.20 7.90
N LYS A 59 -5.51 -13.07 7.40
CA LYS A 59 -4.04 -12.89 7.46
C LYS A 59 -3.47 -11.90 6.41
N GLY A 60 -4.31 -11.33 5.56
CA GLY A 60 -3.96 -10.34 4.55
C GLY A 60 -3.36 -10.91 3.26
N LEU A 61 -3.23 -10.04 2.25
CA LEU A 61 -2.64 -10.35 0.95
C LEU A 61 -1.19 -10.86 1.04
N PRO A 62 -0.29 -10.29 1.86
CA PRO A 62 1.09 -10.77 1.96
C PRO A 62 1.22 -12.22 2.43
N TYR A 63 0.21 -12.76 3.13
CA TYR A 63 0.19 -14.16 3.54
C TYR A 63 -0.07 -15.11 2.36
N VAL A 64 -0.82 -14.68 1.33
CA VAL A 64 -1.12 -15.49 0.13
C VAL A 64 0.18 -15.93 -0.55
N PHE A 65 1.19 -15.05 -0.57
CA PHE A 65 2.48 -15.32 -1.21
C PHE A 65 3.39 -16.19 -0.34
N LEU A 66 3.05 -17.47 -0.19
CA LEU A 66 3.83 -18.45 0.57
C LEU A 66 4.09 -18.00 2.02
N GLY A 67 3.14 -17.28 2.63
CA GLY A 67 3.26 -16.78 4.01
C GLY A 67 3.38 -17.90 5.03
N ASN A 68 2.79 -19.07 4.74
CA ASN A 68 2.90 -20.25 5.59
C ASN A 68 4.36 -20.68 5.83
N ARG A 69 5.27 -20.48 4.86
CA ARG A 69 6.70 -20.86 5.00
C ARG A 69 7.48 -20.05 6.04
N LEU A 70 6.94 -18.93 6.49
CA LEU A 70 7.60 -18.08 7.49
C LEU A 70 7.29 -18.51 8.94
N HIS A 71 6.35 -19.44 9.15
CA HIS A 71 5.92 -19.93 10.47
C HIS A 71 5.70 -18.81 11.51
N LEU A 72 5.24 -17.64 11.06
CA LEU A 72 4.97 -16.50 11.93
C LEU A 72 3.60 -16.66 12.60
N ALA A 73 3.49 -16.20 13.84
CA ALA A 73 2.23 -16.14 14.56
C ALA A 73 1.18 -15.33 13.76
N ASN A 74 -0.09 -15.76 13.81
CA ASN A 74 -1.18 -15.08 13.10
C ASN A 74 -1.25 -13.57 13.45
N ARG A 75 -0.95 -13.20 14.69
CA ARG A 75 -0.89 -11.79 15.14
C ARG A 75 0.09 -10.93 14.33
N ALA A 76 1.22 -11.50 13.89
CA ALA A 76 2.17 -10.78 13.05
C ALA A 76 1.56 -10.42 11.70
N TRP A 77 0.86 -11.38 11.08
CA TRP A 77 0.17 -11.18 9.80
C TRP A 77 -0.95 -10.16 9.89
N TYR A 78 -1.76 -10.22 10.95
CA TYR A 78 -2.80 -9.23 11.22
C TYR A 78 -2.25 -7.81 11.35
N LEU A 79 -1.23 -7.65 12.21
CA LEU A 79 -0.58 -6.36 12.42
C LEU A 79 0.04 -5.84 11.13
N PHE A 80 0.66 -6.72 10.35
CA PHE A 80 1.29 -6.35 9.10
C PHE A 80 0.27 -5.95 8.02
N SER A 81 -0.84 -6.68 7.90
CA SER A 81 -1.93 -6.31 6.98
C SER A 81 -2.54 -4.97 7.35
N PHE A 82 -2.80 -4.75 8.65
CA PHE A 82 -3.30 -3.48 9.16
C PHE A 82 -2.36 -2.30 8.84
N LEU A 83 -1.06 -2.44 9.14
CA LEU A 83 -0.06 -1.42 8.81
C LEU A 83 -0.01 -1.12 7.31
N THR A 84 -0.19 -2.14 6.46
CA THR A 84 -0.23 -1.98 4.99
C THR A 84 -1.44 -1.15 4.55
N ILE A 85 -2.62 -1.47 5.06
CA ILE A 85 -3.85 -0.72 4.77
C ILE A 85 -3.72 0.73 5.25
N SER A 86 -3.29 0.93 6.50
CA SER A 86 -3.10 2.27 7.08
C SER A 86 -2.09 3.08 6.27
N PHE A 87 -1.04 2.45 5.76
CA PHE A 87 -0.06 3.11 4.90
C PHE A 87 -0.66 3.63 3.59
N PHE A 88 -1.44 2.82 2.87
CA PHE A 88 -2.08 3.29 1.64
C PHE A 88 -3.13 4.38 1.88
N LEU A 89 -3.89 4.27 2.98
CA LEU A 89 -4.80 5.34 3.40
C LEU A 89 -4.04 6.62 3.73
N ALA A 90 -2.92 6.52 4.45
CA ALA A 90 -2.07 7.67 4.75
C ALA A 90 -1.49 8.30 3.47
N LEU A 91 -1.04 7.50 2.49
CA LEU A 91 -0.59 8.01 1.20
C LEU A 91 -1.68 8.77 0.44
N ALA A 92 -2.92 8.28 0.47
CA ALA A 92 -4.04 8.97 -0.14
C ALA A 92 -4.32 10.31 0.57
N ILE A 93 -4.38 10.31 1.91
CA ILE A 93 -4.61 11.54 2.70
C ILE A 93 -3.49 12.55 2.47
N PHE A 94 -2.22 12.14 2.57
CA PHE A 94 -1.08 13.02 2.30
C PHE A 94 -1.07 13.48 0.85
N GLY A 95 -1.42 12.62 -0.11
CA GLY A 95 -1.59 12.99 -1.50
C GLY A 95 -2.60 14.12 -1.69
N TYR A 96 -3.76 14.02 -1.03
CA TYR A 96 -4.77 15.07 -1.03
C TYR A 96 -4.25 16.37 -0.40
N VAL A 97 -3.71 16.29 0.82
CA VAL A 97 -3.24 17.47 1.58
C VAL A 97 -2.12 18.21 0.84
N VAL A 98 -1.12 17.48 0.33
CA VAL A 98 0.00 18.08 -0.40
C VAL A 98 -0.51 18.72 -1.69
N ASN A 99 -1.43 18.08 -2.41
CA ASN A 99 -2.03 18.64 -3.61
C ASN A 99 -2.74 19.99 -3.35
N GLN A 100 -3.47 20.10 -2.23
CA GLN A 100 -4.26 21.31 -1.91
C GLN A 100 -3.41 22.47 -1.38
N ILE A 101 -2.31 22.18 -0.68
CA ILE A 101 -1.53 23.20 0.04
C ILE A 101 -0.30 23.66 -0.76
N THR A 102 0.26 22.80 -1.61
CA THR A 102 1.58 23.04 -2.21
C THR A 102 1.53 23.47 -3.67
N ASN A 103 2.58 24.15 -4.11
CA ASN A 103 2.77 24.52 -5.51
C ASN A 103 2.98 23.28 -6.40
N LYS A 104 2.68 23.41 -7.70
CA LYS A 104 2.75 22.32 -8.69
C LYS A 104 4.11 21.60 -8.73
N GLU A 105 5.21 22.32 -8.51
CA GLU A 105 6.56 21.77 -8.49
C GLU A 105 6.80 20.82 -7.31
N VAL A 106 6.38 21.24 -6.11
CA VAL A 106 6.48 20.43 -4.88
C VAL A 106 5.58 19.20 -5.01
N TRP A 107 4.39 19.36 -5.59
CA TRP A 107 3.50 18.23 -5.90
C TRP A 107 4.14 17.24 -6.88
N ALA A 108 4.80 17.72 -7.94
CA ALA A 108 5.51 16.86 -8.88
C ALA A 108 6.66 16.09 -8.20
N PHE A 109 7.45 16.77 -7.38
CA PHE A 109 8.53 16.14 -6.62
C PHE A 109 8.01 15.08 -5.64
N TYR A 110 6.92 15.37 -4.93
CA TYR A 110 6.28 14.42 -4.03
C TYR A 110 5.76 13.18 -4.76
N LYS A 111 5.14 13.33 -5.93
CA LYS A 111 4.67 12.20 -6.75
C LYS A 111 5.82 11.34 -7.26
N LEU A 112 6.88 11.95 -7.78
CA LEU A 112 7.98 11.25 -8.45
C LEU A 112 8.94 10.58 -7.47
N PHE A 113 9.21 11.21 -6.33
CA PHE A 113 10.21 10.73 -5.38
C PHE A 113 9.60 10.38 -4.03
N GLY A 114 8.74 11.24 -3.49
CA GLY A 114 8.14 11.03 -2.16
C GLY A 114 7.36 9.71 -2.06
N GLN A 115 6.38 9.52 -2.95
CA GLN A 115 5.54 8.31 -2.93
C GLN A 115 6.35 7.02 -3.19
N PRO A 116 7.25 6.95 -4.19
CA PRO A 116 8.09 5.76 -4.40
C PRO A 116 9.05 5.45 -3.25
N LEU A 117 9.66 6.47 -2.64
CA LEU A 117 10.52 6.26 -1.48
C LEU A 117 9.71 5.67 -0.31
N CYS A 118 8.51 6.21 -0.07
CA CYS A 118 7.58 5.67 0.92
C CYS A 118 7.24 4.19 0.66
N LEU A 119 6.99 3.81 -0.60
CA LEU A 119 6.68 2.42 -0.99
C LEU A 119 7.82 1.43 -0.76
N ILE A 120 9.07 1.91 -0.62
CA ILE A 120 10.23 1.04 -0.36
C ILE A 120 10.58 1.03 1.13
N PHE A 121 10.63 2.20 1.76
CA PHE A 121 11.10 2.34 3.14
C PHE A 121 10.06 1.95 4.18
N ILE A 122 8.81 2.39 4.05
CA ILE A 122 7.75 2.10 5.04
C ILE A 122 7.52 0.59 5.21
N PRO A 123 7.57 -0.23 4.16
CA PRO A 123 7.47 -1.68 4.30
C PRO A 123 8.64 -2.32 5.03
N LEU A 124 9.84 -1.80 4.82
CA LEU A 124 11.04 -2.24 5.52
C LEU A 124 10.90 -1.95 7.01
N PHE A 125 10.48 -0.73 7.37
CA PHE A 125 10.20 -0.35 8.75
C PHE A 125 9.07 -1.19 9.37
N SER A 126 8.00 -1.43 8.62
CA SER A 126 6.86 -2.24 9.06
C SER A 126 7.29 -3.69 9.33
N ALA A 127 8.06 -4.28 8.42
CA ALA A 127 8.55 -5.65 8.57
C ALA A 127 9.49 -5.77 9.78
N TRP A 128 10.40 -4.80 9.96
CA TRP A 128 11.26 -4.71 11.14
C TRP A 128 10.45 -4.59 12.43
N PHE A 129 9.50 -3.66 12.48
CA PHE A 129 8.65 -3.41 13.65
C PHE A 129 7.84 -4.64 14.05
N VAL A 130 7.18 -5.30 13.09
CA VAL A 130 6.41 -6.52 13.33
C VAL A 130 7.30 -7.64 13.86
N THR A 131 8.49 -7.83 13.28
CA THR A 131 9.42 -8.87 13.76
C THR A 131 10.01 -8.60 15.14
N ARG A 132 10.11 -7.33 15.57
CA ARG A 132 10.57 -6.99 16.93
C ARG A 132 9.46 -7.12 17.98
N ARG A 133 8.22 -6.78 17.62
CA ARG A 133 7.06 -6.83 18.52
C ARG A 133 6.57 -8.26 18.74
N VAL A 134 6.65 -9.09 17.72
CA VAL A 134 6.32 -10.50 17.80
C VAL A 134 7.62 -11.25 18.01
N LYS A 135 8.06 -11.35 19.28
CA LYS A 135 9.09 -12.33 19.65
C LYS A 135 8.61 -13.69 19.12
N ILE A 136 9.40 -14.29 18.23
CA ILE A 136 9.25 -15.69 17.81
C ILE A 136 9.50 -16.57 19.02
#